data_AF-A0A177AUR0-F1
#
_entry.id   AF-A0A177AUR0-F1
#
_cell.length_a   1.000
_cell.length_b   1.000
_cell.length_c   1.000
_cell.angle_alpha   90.00
_cell.angle_beta   90.00
_cell.angle_gamma   90.00
#
_symmetry.space_group_name_H-M   'P 1'
#
loop_
_entity.id
_entity.type
_entity.pdbx_description
1 polymer ?
#
loop_
_entity_poly.entity_id
_entity_poly.type
_entity_poly.pdbx_seq_one_letter_code
_entity_poly.pdbx_strand_id
1 'polypeptide(L)'
;MLKESINFDTQYADDCGYAVVTQNTNAIHYIKIITPQILKSRHFLCNEEKTEHHVVSRKNNDYSWKKCKYLGSKLSTDDDIIHRTPLTNNTMNNLNEVWKSNLPINTKMIIFNGFIQSVFMYNTCLWIVKKRIHNNMNSIHTK
;
A
#
# COMPACT_ATOMS: atom_id res chain seq x y z
N MET A 1 15.75 11.81 27.63
CA MET A 1 14.42 11.30 27.23
C MET A 1 14.61 10.34 26.06
N LEU A 2 14.68 9.04 26.34
CA LEU A 2 14.66 8.01 25.30
C LEU A 2 13.24 8.03 24.70
N LYS A 3 13.14 8.41 23.42
CA LYS A 3 11.89 8.33 22.66
C LYS A 3 11.35 6.90 22.78
N GLU A 4 10.13 6.79 23.27
CA GLU A 4 9.34 5.56 23.23
C GLU A 4 9.44 4.98 21.82
N SER A 5 9.98 3.77 21.72
CA SER A 5 10.08 3.06 20.44
C SER A 5 8.66 2.73 20.00
N ILE A 6 8.19 3.38 18.93
CA ILE A 6 6.94 3.01 18.30
C ILE A 6 7.20 1.72 17.52
N ASN A 7 6.61 0.63 17.99
CA ASN A 7 6.56 -0.63 17.26
C ASN A 7 5.20 -0.71 16.57
N PHE A 8 5.20 -0.80 15.25
CA PHE A 8 4.03 -1.20 14.50
C PHE A 8 4.16 -2.68 14.17
N ASP A 9 3.19 -3.46 14.64
CA ASP A 9 3.04 -4.88 14.34
C ASP A 9 1.85 -5.02 13.40
N THR A 10 2.13 -5.07 12.10
CA THR A 10 1.11 -5.16 11.06
C THR A 10 0.98 -6.61 10.63
N GLN A 11 -0.17 -7.22 10.90
CA GLN A 11 -0.44 -8.62 10.56
C GLN A 11 -1.73 -8.72 9.77
N TYR A 12 -1.68 -9.45 8.65
CA TYR A 12 -2.85 -9.77 7.84
C TYR A 12 -2.65 -11.15 7.21
N ALA A 13 -3.45 -12.13 7.65
CA ALA A 13 -3.25 -13.53 7.28
C ALA A 13 -1.81 -14.00 7.54
N ASP A 14 -1.06 -14.39 6.51
CA ASP A 14 0.35 -14.78 6.57
C ASP A 14 1.34 -13.61 6.38
N ASP A 15 0.87 -12.43 5.96
CA ASP A 15 1.69 -11.24 5.78
C ASP A 15 1.91 -10.52 7.13
N CYS A 16 3.14 -10.60 7.64
CA CYS A 16 3.58 -9.90 8.85
C CYS A 16 4.62 -8.81 8.51
N GLY A 17 4.51 -7.65 9.16
CA GLY A 17 5.39 -6.51 8.96
C GLY A 17 5.71 -5.80 10.28
N TYR A 18 6.92 -5.25 10.35
CA TYR A 18 7.42 -4.56 11.53
C TYR A 18 8.02 -3.21 11.11
N ALA A 19 7.65 -2.15 11.82
CA ALA A 19 8.37 -0.89 11.77
C ALA A 19 8.99 -0.61 13.13
N VAL A 20 10.33 -0.53 13.14
CA VAL A 20 11.14 -0.34 14.35
C VAL A 20 12.16 0.77 14.16
N VAL A 21 12.49 1.41 15.28
CA VAL A 21 13.55 2.41 15.34
C VAL A 21 14.92 1.72 15.22
N THR A 22 15.81 2.20 14.35
CA THR A 22 17.08 1.53 14.03
C THR A 22 18.03 1.37 15.22
N GLN A 23 17.90 2.20 16.25
CA GLN A 23 18.66 2.08 17.50
C GLN A 23 18.23 0.88 18.36
N ASN A 24 17.05 0.29 18.11
CA ASN A 24 16.56 -0.86 18.86
C ASN A 24 17.09 -2.17 18.26
N THR A 25 18.38 -2.42 18.48
CA THR A 25 19.08 -3.62 17.99
C THR A 25 18.46 -4.92 18.50
N ASN A 26 17.94 -4.91 19.75
CA ASN A 26 17.28 -6.06 20.35
C ASN A 26 16.00 -6.43 19.59
N ALA A 27 15.14 -5.45 19.25
CA ALA A 27 13.94 -5.69 18.46
C ALA A 27 14.29 -6.21 17.06
N ILE A 28 15.29 -5.61 16.40
CA ILE A 28 15.75 -6.06 15.08
C ILE A 28 16.25 -7.51 15.15
N HIS A 29 17.04 -7.87 16.16
CA HIS A 29 17.53 -9.22 16.36
C HIS A 29 16.37 -10.21 16.58
N TYR A 30 15.41 -9.84 17.42
CA TYR A 30 14.25 -10.67 17.69
C TYR A 30 13.40 -10.91 16.44
N ILE A 31 13.15 -9.87 15.63
CA ILE A 31 12.36 -9.96 14.40
C ILE A 31 13.10 -10.78 13.34
N LYS A 32 14.40 -10.55 13.13
CA LYS A 32 15.14 -11.18 12.03
C LYS A 32 15.63 -12.59 12.31
N ILE A 33 15.91 -12.92 13.57
CA ILE A 33 16.55 -14.19 13.94
C ILE A 33 15.62 -15.06 14.75
N ILE A 34 15.08 -14.52 15.85
CA ILE A 34 14.29 -15.32 16.80
C ILE A 34 12.92 -15.67 16.23
N THR A 35 12.24 -14.73 15.57
CA THR A 35 10.89 -14.95 15.03
C THR A 35 10.86 -16.05 13.96
N PRO A 36 11.75 -16.06 12.95
CA PRO A 36 11.83 -17.18 11.99
C PRO A 36 12.14 -18.53 12.65
N GLN A 37 12.97 -18.55 13.70
CA GLN A 37 13.28 -19.79 14.44
C GLN A 37 12.06 -20.34 15.19
N ILE A 38 11.29 -19.47 15.85
CA ILE A 38 10.04 -19.83 16.52
C ILE A 38 8.99 -20.33 15.52
N LEU A 39 8.89 -19.68 14.36
CA LEU A 39 7.98 -20.12 13.30
C LEU A 39 8.40 -21.50 12.77
N LYS A 40 9.69 -21.71 12.52
CA LYS A 40 10.24 -22.99 12.06
C LYS A 40 10.00 -24.12 13.05
N SER A 41 10.13 -23.88 14.36
CA SER A 41 9.85 -24.89 15.38
C SER A 41 8.37 -25.28 15.46
N ARG A 42 7.49 -24.45 14.91
CA ARG A 42 6.04 -24.69 14.76
C ARG A 42 5.66 -25.13 13.35
N HIS A 43 6.63 -25.55 12.54
CA HIS A 43 6.42 -26.00 11.16
C HIS A 43 5.95 -24.92 10.18
N PHE A 44 6.15 -23.64 10.50
CA PHE A 44 5.95 -22.53 9.57
C PHE A 44 7.28 -22.09 8.95
N LEU A 45 7.30 -21.88 7.64
CA LEU A 45 8.48 -21.41 6.91
C LEU A 45 8.25 -19.99 6.40
N CYS A 46 9.20 -19.09 6.67
CA CYS A 46 9.21 -17.75 6.11
C CYS A 46 9.62 -17.81 4.63
N ASN A 47 8.93 -17.07 3.77
CA ASN A 47 9.32 -16.93 2.37
C ASN A 47 10.39 -15.83 2.25
N GLU A 48 11.66 -16.23 2.18
CA GLU A 48 12.80 -15.31 2.09
C GLU A 48 12.75 -14.45 0.81
N GLU A 49 12.27 -14.98 -0.31
CA GLU A 49 12.17 -14.22 -1.58
C GLU A 49 11.17 -13.06 -1.50
N LYS A 50 10.16 -13.19 -0.63
CA LYS A 50 9.15 -12.15 -0.37
C LYS A 50 9.50 -11.27 0.82
N THR A 51 10.51 -11.63 1.61
CA THR A 51 10.86 -10.90 2.84
C THR A 51 11.74 -9.70 2.50
N GLU A 52 11.20 -8.50 2.73
CA GLU A 52 11.90 -7.25 2.42
C GLU A 52 12.39 -6.52 3.68
N HIS A 53 13.53 -5.82 3.57
CA HIS A 53 14.07 -4.99 4.63
C HIS A 53 14.47 -3.62 4.09
N HIS A 54 13.90 -2.56 4.67
CA HIS A 54 14.13 -1.20 4.23
C HIS A 54 14.50 -0.30 5.41
N VAL A 55 15.50 0.57 5.21
CA VAL A 55 15.86 1.62 6.17
C VAL A 55 15.26 2.94 5.71
N VAL A 56 14.27 3.45 6.45
CA VAL A 56 13.65 4.74 6.13
C VAL A 56 14.48 5.87 6.74
N SER A 57 15.19 6.62 5.90
CA SER A 57 15.98 7.78 6.31
C SER A 57 15.70 8.98 5.42
N ARG A 58 15.50 10.16 6.04
CA ARG A 58 15.42 11.42 5.30
C ARG A 58 16.79 11.94 4.84
N LYS A 59 17.89 11.42 5.40
CA LYS A 59 19.26 11.92 5.15
C LYS A 59 19.96 11.23 3.99
N ASN A 60 19.64 9.96 3.74
CA ASN A 60 20.47 9.12 2.89
C ASN A 60 20.03 9.09 1.42
N ASN A 61 19.02 9.89 1.03
CA ASN A 61 18.40 9.89 -0.31
C ASN A 61 18.03 8.48 -0.85
N ASP A 62 17.93 7.49 0.03
CA ASP A 62 17.48 6.16 -0.30
C ASP A 62 15.95 6.10 -0.19
N TYR A 63 15.32 5.94 -1.35
CA TYR A 63 13.87 5.87 -1.50
C TYR A 63 13.40 4.47 -1.93
N SER A 64 14.24 3.45 -1.77
CA SER A 64 13.90 2.04 -2.06
C SER A 64 12.63 1.60 -1.35
N TRP A 65 12.43 2.04 -0.10
CA TRP A 65 11.22 1.77 0.70
C TRP A 65 9.92 2.22 0.03
N LYS A 66 9.95 3.20 -0.87
CA LYS A 66 8.76 3.63 -1.63
C LYS A 66 8.28 2.57 -2.61
N LYS A 67 9.15 1.62 -2.98
CA LYS A 67 8.81 0.50 -3.86
C LYS A 67 8.16 -0.67 -3.11
N CYS A 68 8.31 -0.74 -1.79
CA CYS A 68 7.64 -1.75 -0.97
C CYS A 68 6.12 -1.70 -1.19
N LYS A 69 5.51 -2.87 -1.37
CA LYS A 69 4.06 -3.05 -1.45
C LYS A 69 3.60 -3.81 -0.22
N TYR A 70 2.60 -3.28 0.47
CA TYR A 70 1.94 -3.94 1.58
C TYR A 70 0.43 -3.98 1.32
N LEU A 71 -0.15 -5.19 1.30
CA LEU A 71 -1.58 -5.42 1.01
C LEU A 71 -2.09 -4.71 -0.25
N GLY A 72 -1.26 -4.67 -1.30
CA GLY A 72 -1.59 -4.05 -2.58
C GLY A 72 -1.42 -2.53 -2.65
N SER A 73 -0.95 -1.89 -1.57
CA SER A 73 -0.66 -0.45 -1.52
C SER A 73 0.85 -0.16 -1.44
N LYS A 74 1.28 0.98 -1.98
CA LYS A 74 2.60 1.55 -1.73
C LYS A 74 2.58 2.40 -0.46
N LEU A 75 3.70 2.44 0.25
CA LEU A 75 3.83 3.23 1.49
C LEU A 75 3.89 4.75 1.24
N SER A 76 4.28 5.17 0.04
CA SER A 76 4.37 6.57 -0.35
C SER A 76 3.08 7.01 -1.04
N THR A 77 2.46 8.09 -0.57
CA THR A 77 1.20 8.63 -1.13
C THR A 77 1.30 8.89 -2.62
N ASP A 78 2.33 9.61 -3.07
CA ASP A 78 2.47 9.97 -4.49
C ASP A 78 2.65 8.70 -5.36
N ASP A 79 3.47 7.75 -4.90
CA ASP A 79 3.72 6.50 -5.63
C ASP A 79 2.50 5.57 -5.64
N ASP A 80 1.69 5.56 -4.57
CA ASP A 80 0.46 4.78 -4.52
C ASP A 80 -0.59 5.33 -5.49
N ILE A 81 -0.75 6.66 -5.57
CA ILE A 81 -1.64 7.31 -6.54
C ILE A 81 -1.21 6.97 -7.98
N ILE A 82 0.08 7.07 -8.26
CA ILE A 82 0.64 6.69 -9.57
C ILE A 82 0.41 5.21 -9.84
N HIS A 83 0.52 4.34 -8.83
CA HIS A 83 0.26 2.91 -8.97
C HIS A 83 -1.21 2.59 -9.24
N ARG A 84 -2.15 3.30 -8.59
CA ARG A 84 -3.59 3.06 -8.72
C ARG A 84 -4.21 3.60 -10.00
N THR A 85 -3.65 4.67 -10.54
CA THR A 85 -4.14 5.28 -11.79
C THR A 85 -4.27 4.28 -12.95
N PRO A 86 -3.21 3.52 -13.33
CA PRO A 86 -3.33 2.53 -14.40
C PRO A 86 -4.25 1.36 -14.04
N LEU A 87 -4.34 0.95 -12.76
CA LEU A 87 -5.28 -0.10 -12.32
C LEU A 87 -6.74 0.35 -12.51
N THR A 88 -7.01 1.61 -12.17
CA THR A 88 -8.32 2.24 -12.33
C THR A 88 -8.67 2.36 -13.81
N ASN A 89 -7.74 2.84 -14.64
CA ASN A 89 -7.93 2.94 -16.09
C ASN A 89 -8.15 1.57 -16.74
N ASN A 90 -7.41 0.54 -16.32
CA ASN A 90 -7.61 -0.82 -16.80
C ASN A 90 -9.01 -1.34 -16.47
N THR A 91 -9.49 -1.10 -15.24
CA THR A 91 -10.84 -1.46 -14.82
C THR A 91 -11.89 -0.70 -15.64
N MET A 92 -11.67 0.59 -15.90
CA MET A 92 -12.53 1.42 -16.73
C MET A 92 -12.61 0.88 -18.17
N ASN A 93 -11.46 0.51 -18.76
CA ASN A 93 -11.38 -0.05 -20.11
C ASN A 93 -12.07 -1.42 -20.21
N ASN A 94 -11.97 -2.26 -19.17
CA ASN A 94 -12.68 -3.55 -19.14
C ASN A 94 -14.20 -3.40 -19.11
N LEU A 95 -14.71 -2.24 -18.67
CA LEU A 95 -16.12 -1.91 -18.62
C LEU A 95 -16.55 -0.96 -19.77
N ASN A 96 -15.77 -0.87 -20.85
CA ASN A 96 -16.05 0.06 -21.95
C ASN A 96 -17.44 -0.10 -22.57
N GLU A 97 -17.95 -1.33 -22.62
CA GLU A 97 -19.31 -1.61 -23.09
C GLU A 97 -20.38 -0.95 -22.21
N VAL A 98 -20.16 -0.88 -20.89
CA VAL A 98 -21.07 -0.15 -19.98
C VAL A 98 -21.07 1.33 -20.32
N TRP A 99 -19.91 1.93 -20.57
CA TRP A 99 -19.79 3.36 -20.86
C TRP A 99 -20.43 3.73 -22.20
N LYS A 100 -20.30 2.87 -23.20
CA LYS A 100 -20.89 3.04 -24.55
C LYS A 100 -22.37 2.64 -24.64
N SER A 101 -22.88 1.91 -23.65
CA SER A 101 -24.28 1.48 -23.65
C SER A 101 -25.28 2.63 -23.50
N ASN A 102 -26.55 2.35 -23.79
CA ASN A 102 -27.68 3.24 -23.51
C ASN A 102 -28.20 3.16 -22.06
N LEU A 103 -27.41 2.61 -21.13
CA LEU A 103 -27.81 2.54 -19.73
C LEU A 103 -28.07 3.94 -19.14
N PRO A 104 -29.06 4.08 -18.23
CA PRO A 104 -29.26 5.33 -17.51
C PRO A 104 -28.00 5.77 -16.77
N ILE A 105 -27.78 7.08 -16.71
CA ILE A 105 -26.60 7.66 -16.04
C ILE A 105 -26.49 7.19 -14.58
N ASN A 106 -27.61 7.07 -13.86
CA ASN A 106 -27.62 6.58 -12.48
C ASN A 106 -27.06 5.16 -12.36
N THR A 107 -27.39 4.28 -13.31
CA THR A 107 -26.84 2.92 -13.34
C THR A 107 -25.34 2.93 -13.63
N LYS A 108 -24.89 3.76 -14.58
CA LYS A 108 -23.46 3.94 -14.86
C LYS A 108 -22.71 4.48 -13.64
N MET A 109 -23.31 5.39 -12.88
CA MET A 109 -22.73 5.93 -11.64
C MET A 109 -22.61 4.86 -10.54
N ILE A 110 -23.62 3.98 -10.38
CA ILE A 110 -23.54 2.85 -9.44
C ILE A 110 -22.36 1.93 -9.81
N ILE A 111 -22.23 1.60 -11.10
CA ILE A 111 -21.13 0.76 -11.60
C ILE A 111 -19.78 1.46 -11.38
N PHE A 112 -19.69 2.76 -11.68
CA PHE A 112 -18.49 3.54 -11.44
C PHE A 112 -18.08 3.52 -9.97
N ASN A 113 -19.01 3.82 -9.06
CA ASN A 113 -18.73 3.86 -7.62
C ASN A 113 -18.35 2.47 -7.07
N GLY A 114 -19.00 1.41 -7.54
CA GLY A 114 -18.78 0.04 -7.08
C GLY A 114 -17.46 -0.57 -7.58
N PHE A 115 -17.08 -0.31 -8.83
CA PHE A 115 -15.96 -1.00 -9.48
C PHE A 115 -14.75 -0.11 -9.76
N ILE A 116 -14.96 1.15 -10.18
CA ILE A 116 -13.87 2.05 -10.55
C ILE A 116 -13.36 2.79 -9.32
N GLN A 117 -14.27 3.42 -8.59
CA GLN A 117 -13.92 4.20 -7.40
C GLN A 117 -13.33 3.30 -6.30
N SER A 118 -13.85 2.09 -6.11
CA SER A 118 -13.32 1.16 -5.09
C SER A 118 -11.86 0.77 -5.35
N VAL A 119 -11.47 0.56 -6.61
CA VAL A 119 -10.08 0.27 -6.99
C VAL A 119 -9.17 1.48 -6.72
N PHE A 120 -9.63 2.68 -7.10
CA PHE A 120 -8.87 3.91 -6.88
C PHE A 120 -8.76 4.29 -5.39
N MET A 121 -9.81 4.04 -4.61
CA MET A 121 -9.93 4.46 -3.21
C MET A 121 -9.52 3.38 -2.20
N TYR A 122 -9.10 2.20 -2.64
CA TYR A 122 -8.62 1.17 -1.73
C TYR A 122 -7.39 1.69 -0.93
N ASN A 123 -7.44 1.58 0.40
CA ASN A 123 -6.41 2.03 1.35
C ASN A 123 -5.97 3.51 1.25
N THR A 124 -6.78 4.39 0.66
CA THR A 124 -6.43 5.80 0.51
C THR A 124 -6.58 6.62 1.78
N CYS A 125 -7.15 6.04 2.84
CA CYS A 125 -7.12 6.62 4.19
C CYS A 125 -5.68 6.85 4.70
N LEU A 126 -4.68 6.19 4.10
CA LEU A 126 -3.26 6.36 4.40
C LEU A 126 -2.61 7.54 3.64
N TRP A 127 -3.34 8.18 2.72
CA TRP A 127 -2.79 9.24 1.89
C TRP A 127 -2.71 10.57 2.62
N ILE A 128 -1.56 11.24 2.52
CA ILE A 128 -1.43 12.63 2.95
C ILE A 128 -1.85 13.53 1.79
N VAL A 129 -3.15 13.82 1.72
CA VAL A 129 -3.71 14.63 0.63
C VAL A 129 -3.36 16.11 0.83
N LYS A 130 -2.49 16.62 -0.06
CA LYS A 130 -2.23 18.06 -0.21
C LYS A 130 -3.12 18.63 -1.32
N LYS A 131 -3.39 19.95 -1.29
CA LYS A 131 -4.21 20.64 -2.32
C LYS A 131 -3.80 20.33 -3.76
N ARG A 132 -2.48 20.23 -4.02
CA ARG A 132 -1.92 19.82 -5.32
C ARG A 132 -2.38 18.41 -5.74
N ILE A 133 -2.34 17.46 -4.81
CA ILE A 133 -2.67 16.06 -5.08
C ILE A 133 -4.16 15.94 -5.38
N HIS A 134 -5.01 16.63 -4.61
CA HIS A 134 -6.46 16.67 -4.85
C HIS A 134 -6.81 17.16 -6.27
N ASN A 135 -6.18 18.26 -6.72
CA ASN A 135 -6.41 18.79 -8.07
C ASN A 135 -5.99 17.79 -9.18
N ASN A 136 -4.87 17.09 -8.99
CA ASN A 136 -4.44 16.06 -9.93
C ASN A 136 -5.43 14.88 -10.00
N MET A 137 -5.96 14.42 -8.86
CA MET A 137 -6.94 13.32 -8.84
C MET A 137 -8.21 13.66 -9.61
N ASN A 138 -8.75 14.88 -9.43
CA ASN A 138 -9.96 15.30 -10.13
C ASN A 138 -9.77 15.23 -11.66
N SER A 139 -8.60 15.60 -12.17
CA SER A 139 -8.30 15.54 -13.61
C SER A 139 -8.25 14.12 -14.21
N ILE A 140 -8.02 13.09 -13.38
CA ILE A 140 -7.94 11.69 -13.83
C ILE A 140 -9.33 11.14 -14.13
N HIS A 141 -10.36 11.58 -13.41
CA HIS A 141 -11.73 11.08 -13.54
C HIS A 141 -12.61 11.89 -14.49
N THR A 142 -12.19 13.09 -14.88
CA THR A 142 -13.00 14.00 -15.71
C THR A 142 -12.54 14.11 -17.17
N LYS A 143 -11.59 13.26 -17.60
CA LYS A 143 -11.17 13.16 -19.01
C LYS A 143 -11.88 12.02 -19.70
#